data_AF-A0ABD4SM91-F1
#
_entry.id   AF-A0ABD4SM91-F1
#
_cell.length_a   1.000
_cell.length_b   1.000
_cell.length_c   1.000
_cell.angle_alpha   90.00
_cell.angle_beta   90.00
_cell.angle_gamma   90.00
#
_symmetry.space_group_name_H-M   'P 1'
#
loop_
_entity.id
_entity.type
_entity.pdbx_description
1 polymer ?
#
loop_
_entity_poly.entity_id
_entity_poly.type
_entity_poly.pdbx_seq_one_letter_code
_entity_poly.pdbx_strand_id
1 'polypeptide(L)'
;MRGLVAVENLNPALNLDFNYLIELTADFVGAKVTGKNLEEQRDNDVLTKLNDRHPYLAKLNFYQKSQTSRTVGVAFMDLNGLKKANDELGHDAGDKMLIAPGNLISQAFGRDYVYRVVGDEFVVLDDQSGQTEFESHCAAFEKALT
;
A
#
# COMPACT_ATOMS: atom_id res chain seq x y z
N MET A 1 7.11 20.67 -15.16
CA MET A 1 6.54 19.91 -14.04
C MET A 1 6.29 20.88 -12.90
N ARG A 2 5.03 21.18 -12.55
CA ARG A 2 4.64 21.91 -11.33
C ARG A 2 3.37 21.24 -10.82
N GLY A 3 3.42 20.75 -9.58
CA GLY A 3 2.33 20.04 -8.90
C GLY A 3 2.86 18.81 -8.16
N LEU A 4 3.27 19.01 -6.91
CA LEU A 4 3.43 17.98 -5.87
C LEU A 4 2.46 18.38 -4.77
N VAL A 5 1.54 17.50 -4.38
CA VAL A 5 0.95 17.52 -3.04
C VAL A 5 0.95 16.09 -2.52
N ALA A 6 1.76 15.90 -1.48
CA ALA A 6 1.79 14.74 -0.63
C ALA A 6 0.85 14.99 0.56
N VAL A 7 0.07 13.99 0.97
CA VAL A 7 -0.53 13.99 2.31
C VAL A 7 0.44 13.24 3.20
N GLU A 8 1.38 13.99 3.78
CA GLU A 8 2.26 13.52 4.85
C GLU A 8 1.62 13.85 6.19
N ASN A 9 1.25 12.83 6.96
CA ASN A 9 1.37 12.88 8.41
C ASN A 9 2.60 12.04 8.83
N LEU A 10 3.73 12.29 8.17
CA LEU A 10 5.01 11.78 8.63
C LEU A 10 5.40 12.64 9.84
N ASN A 11 5.33 12.03 11.02
CA ASN A 11 6.09 12.50 12.16
C ASN A 11 7.53 12.78 11.66
N PRO A 12 8.12 13.98 11.88
CA PRO A 12 9.51 14.24 11.51
C PRO A 12 10.52 13.29 12.18
N ALA A 13 10.09 12.46 13.13
CA ALA A 13 10.84 11.34 13.69
C ALA A 13 10.78 10.04 12.86
N LEU A 14 9.87 9.91 11.89
CA LEU A 14 9.87 8.83 10.91
C LEU A 14 10.93 9.15 9.86
N ASN A 15 12.18 8.85 10.23
CA ASN A 15 13.23 8.50 9.27
C ASN A 15 12.67 7.36 8.40
N LEU A 16 12.12 7.69 7.23
CA LEU A 16 12.02 6.72 6.15
C LEU A 16 13.45 6.32 5.82
N ASP A 17 13.88 5.23 6.45
CA ASP A 17 15.24 4.76 6.39
C ASP A 17 15.53 4.41 4.93
N PHE A 18 16.61 4.97 4.40
CA PHE A 18 17.12 4.61 3.08
C PHE A 18 17.30 3.08 2.98
N ASN A 19 17.52 2.41 4.12
CA ASN A 19 17.54 0.95 4.23
C ASN A 19 16.20 0.29 3.87
N TYR A 20 15.05 0.88 4.19
CA TYR A 20 13.72 0.34 3.85
C TYR A 20 13.44 0.45 2.34
N LEU A 21 13.82 1.57 1.72
CA LEU A 21 13.82 1.72 0.25
C LEU A 21 14.81 0.75 -0.42
N ILE A 22 15.97 0.50 0.22
CA ILE A 22 16.94 -0.48 -0.26
C ILE A 22 16.40 -1.91 -0.10
N GLU A 23 15.72 -2.26 0.99
CA GLU A 23 15.11 -3.59 1.17
C GLU A 23 14.04 -3.86 0.10
N LEU A 24 13.14 -2.90 -0.12
CA LEU A 24 12.12 -2.99 -1.17
C LEU A 24 12.71 -3.18 -2.57
N THR A 25 13.88 -2.58 -2.84
CA THR A 25 14.58 -2.73 -4.13
C THR A 25 15.46 -3.98 -4.18
N ALA A 26 16.05 -4.40 -3.06
CA ALA A 26 16.89 -5.59 -2.95
C ALA A 26 16.06 -6.87 -3.13
N ASP A 27 14.85 -6.92 -2.56
CA ASP A 27 13.92 -8.04 -2.79
C ASP A 27 13.48 -8.11 -4.25
N PHE A 28 13.21 -6.95 -4.87
CA PHE A 28 12.89 -6.88 -6.30
C PHE A 28 14.04 -7.39 -7.19
N VAL A 29 15.29 -7.03 -6.85
CA VAL A 29 16.48 -7.49 -7.58
C VAL A 29 16.76 -8.98 -7.29
N GLY A 30 16.62 -9.43 -6.05
CA GLY A 30 16.84 -10.82 -5.63
C GLY A 30 15.86 -11.80 -6.30
N ALA A 31 14.58 -11.41 -6.41
CA ALA A 31 13.56 -12.17 -7.13
C ALA A 31 13.88 -12.30 -8.64
N LYS A 32 14.45 -11.25 -9.25
CA LYS A 32 14.89 -11.28 -10.66
C LYS A 32 16.15 -12.11 -10.90
N VAL A 33 17.13 -12.08 -9.99
CA VAL A 33 18.44 -12.74 -10.16
C VAL A 33 18.36 -14.26 -9.95
N THR A 34 17.47 -14.74 -9.08
CA THR A 34 17.35 -16.18 -8.77
C THR A 34 16.47 -16.97 -9.74
N GLY A 35 15.80 -16.30 -10.69
CA GLY A 35 14.86 -16.95 -11.60
C GLY A 35 13.64 -17.59 -10.91
N LYS A 36 13.51 -17.42 -9.59
CA LYS A 36 12.36 -17.86 -8.80
C LYS A 36 11.21 -16.86 -8.98
N ASN A 37 10.58 -16.89 -10.14
CA ASN A 37 9.21 -16.37 -10.27
C ASN A 37 8.25 -17.36 -9.61
N LEU A 38 8.21 -17.40 -8.27
CA LEU A 38 7.30 -18.28 -7.53
C LEU A 38 6.68 -17.61 -6.29
N GLU A 39 6.71 -16.28 -6.16
CA GLU A 39 5.53 -15.65 -5.57
C GLU A 39 4.50 -15.61 -6.69
N GLU A 40 3.43 -16.39 -6.52
CA GLU A 40 2.32 -16.47 -7.46
C GLU A 40 2.00 -15.04 -7.94
N GLN A 41 2.03 -14.79 -9.26
CA GLN A 41 1.57 -13.53 -9.82
C GLN A 41 0.06 -13.48 -9.63
N ARG A 42 -0.35 -13.07 -8.45
CA ARG A 42 -1.75 -12.99 -8.07
C ARG A 42 -2.19 -11.56 -8.29
N ASP A 43 -3.37 -11.44 -8.86
CA ASP A 43 -4.02 -10.14 -8.91
C ASP A 43 -4.62 -9.77 -7.55
N ASN A 44 -4.91 -10.76 -6.70
CA ASN A 44 -5.54 -10.52 -5.40
C ASN A 44 -4.86 -11.30 -4.27
N ASP A 45 -4.65 -10.60 -3.15
CA ASP A 45 -4.22 -11.18 -1.89
C ASP A 45 -5.24 -12.21 -1.39
N VAL A 46 -4.78 -13.39 -0.94
CA VAL A 46 -5.65 -14.48 -0.49
C VAL A 46 -6.53 -14.02 0.66
N LEU A 47 -5.97 -13.22 1.56
CA LEU A 47 -6.52 -12.96 2.87
C LEU A 47 -7.49 -11.78 2.83
N THR A 48 -7.01 -10.61 2.42
CA THR A 48 -7.78 -9.37 2.39
C THR A 48 -8.65 -9.25 1.14
N LYS A 49 -8.36 -10.08 0.12
CA LYS A 49 -8.97 -10.05 -1.21
C LYS A 49 -8.68 -8.77 -2.00
N LEU A 50 -7.85 -7.87 -1.46
CA LEU A 50 -7.43 -6.64 -2.14
C LEU A 50 -6.42 -6.95 -3.24
N ASN A 51 -6.09 -5.94 -4.03
CA ASN A 51 -5.07 -6.10 -5.03
C ASN A 51 -3.74 -6.48 -4.38
N ASP A 52 -3.04 -7.42 -4.98
CA ASP A 52 -1.71 -7.82 -4.52
C ASP A 52 -0.63 -6.86 -5.06
N ARG A 53 0.62 -7.15 -4.73
CA ARG A 53 1.81 -6.45 -5.22
C ARG A 53 1.94 -6.46 -6.75
N HIS A 54 1.46 -7.50 -7.43
CA HIS A 54 1.60 -7.59 -8.88
C HIS A 54 0.82 -6.49 -9.63
N PRO A 55 -0.51 -6.31 -9.42
CA PRO A 55 -1.24 -5.18 -9.97
C PRO A 55 -0.69 -3.81 -9.57
N TYR A 56 -0.19 -3.64 -8.34
CA TYR A 56 0.45 -2.41 -7.89
C TYR A 56 1.62 -2.03 -8.80
N LEU A 57 2.56 -2.96 -9.03
CA LEU A 57 3.71 -2.73 -9.91
C LEU A 57 3.29 -2.50 -11.36
N ALA A 58 2.27 -3.20 -11.85
CA ALA A 58 1.73 -2.98 -13.19
C ALA A 58 1.17 -1.56 -13.35
N LYS A 59 0.43 -1.07 -12.34
CA LYS A 59 -0.16 0.27 -12.33
C LYS A 59 0.91 1.37 -12.28
N LEU A 60 1.96 1.21 -11.47
CA LEU A 60 3.11 2.12 -11.46
C LEU A 60 3.80 2.19 -12.83
N ASN A 61 4.06 1.03 -13.46
CA ASN A 61 4.65 0.98 -14.80
C ASN A 61 3.77 1.67 -15.84
N PHE A 62 2.44 1.53 -15.72
CA PHE A 62 1.50 2.23 -16.58
C PHE A 62 1.62 3.75 -16.43
N TYR A 63 1.66 4.28 -15.19
CA TYR A 63 1.83 5.72 -14.96
C TYR A 63 3.14 6.26 -15.51
N GLN A 64 4.25 5.52 -15.34
CA GLN A 64 5.55 5.94 -15.86
C GLN A 64 5.60 6.02 -17.39
N LYS A 65 4.90 5.11 -18.07
CA LYS A 65 4.86 5.05 -19.55
C LYS A 65 3.80 5.95 -20.16
N SER A 66 2.82 6.39 -19.37
CA SER A 66 1.78 7.29 -19.83
C SER A 66 2.37 8.64 -20.22
N GLN A 67 2.10 9.08 -21.45
CA GLN A 67 2.50 10.43 -21.90
C GLN A 67 1.51 11.52 -21.49
N THR A 68 0.37 11.14 -20.89
CA THR A 68 -0.61 12.10 -20.37
C THR A 68 -0.24 12.49 -18.94
N SER A 69 -0.26 13.80 -18.66
CA SER A 69 -0.16 14.29 -17.28
C SER A 69 -1.42 13.88 -16.53
N ARG A 70 -1.25 13.01 -15.52
CA ARG A 70 -2.31 12.54 -14.64
C ARG A 70 -1.89 12.80 -13.20
N THR A 71 -2.80 13.37 -12.42
CA THR A 71 -2.63 13.46 -10.96
C THR A 71 -3.03 12.12 -10.35
N VAL A 72 -2.22 11.62 -9.43
CA VAL A 72 -2.48 10.37 -8.70
C VAL A 72 -2.31 10.67 -7.21
N GLY A 73 -3.36 10.43 -6.43
CA GLY A 73 -3.30 10.42 -4.98
C GLY A 73 -2.62 9.14 -4.48
N VAL A 74 -1.72 9.28 -3.52
CA VAL A 74 -0.98 8.15 -2.94
C VAL A 74 -1.07 8.22 -1.42
N ALA A 75 -1.45 7.11 -0.78
CA ALA A 75 -1.40 6.94 0.66
C ALA A 75 -0.69 5.63 1.02
N PHE A 76 0.16 5.69 2.04
CA PHE A 76 0.89 4.55 2.58
C PHE A 76 0.39 4.25 3.99
N MET A 77 0.15 2.99 4.30
CA MET A 77 -0.35 2.53 5.58
C MET A 77 0.42 1.30 6.03
N ASP A 78 0.97 1.38 7.23
CA ASP A 78 1.67 0.28 7.90
C ASP A 78 0.90 -0.09 9.18
N LEU A 79 0.41 -1.33 9.25
CA LEU A 79 -0.33 -1.81 10.42
C LEU A 79 0.62 -2.36 11.47
N ASN A 80 1.19 -1.47 12.27
CA ASN A 80 2.06 -1.83 13.39
C ASN A 80 1.51 -3.00 14.25
N GLY A 81 2.37 -4.00 14.51
CA GLY A 81 2.11 -5.03 15.51
C GLY A 81 1.65 -6.39 14.97
N LEU A 82 1.62 -6.59 13.65
CA LEU A 82 1.27 -7.89 13.06
C LEU A 82 2.14 -9.03 13.60
N LYS A 83 3.47 -8.83 13.65
CA LYS A 83 4.41 -9.84 14.18
C LYS A 83 4.06 -10.23 15.61
N LYS A 84 3.84 -9.23 16.47
CA LYS A 84 3.49 -9.45 17.88
C LYS A 84 2.18 -10.22 18.02
N ALA A 85 1.17 -9.88 17.23
CA ALA A 85 -0.10 -10.58 17.25
C ALA A 85 0.02 -12.04 16.80
N ASN A 86 0.81 -12.29 15.75
CA ASN A 86 1.11 -13.66 15.33
C ASN A 86 1.82 -14.46 16.44
N ASP A 87 2.82 -13.86 17.08
CA ASP A 87 3.64 -14.51 18.10
C ASP A 87 2.86 -14.77 19.41
N GLU A 88 1.98 -13.85 19.82
CA GLU A 88 1.26 -13.94 21.10
C GLU A 88 -0.12 -14.61 20.99
N LEU A 89 -0.82 -14.43 19.86
CA LEU A 89 -2.24 -14.80 19.70
C LEU A 89 -2.47 -15.79 18.55
N GLY A 90 -1.42 -16.12 17.79
CA GLY A 90 -1.46 -17.04 16.66
C GLY A 90 -1.88 -16.38 15.34
N HIS A 91 -1.68 -17.12 14.24
CA HIS A 91 -1.88 -16.62 12.88
C HIS A 91 -3.31 -16.16 12.60
N ASP A 92 -4.33 -16.82 13.15
CA ASP A 92 -5.73 -16.41 12.97
C ASP A 92 -6.00 -14.99 13.51
N ALA A 93 -5.26 -14.55 14.53
CA ALA A 93 -5.36 -13.20 15.08
C ALA A 93 -4.66 -12.18 14.17
N GLY A 94 -3.46 -12.50 13.68
CA GLY A 94 -2.79 -11.69 12.67
C GLY A 94 -3.60 -11.54 11.39
N ASP A 95 -4.26 -12.61 10.95
CA ASP A 95 -5.15 -12.61 9.79
C ASP A 95 -6.29 -11.60 9.95
N LYS A 96 -6.92 -11.57 11.13
CA LYS A 96 -7.97 -10.59 11.46
C LYS A 96 -7.43 -9.16 11.50
N MET A 97 -6.21 -8.97 11.99
CA MET A 97 -5.53 -7.67 12.00
C MET A 97 -5.24 -7.14 10.59
N LEU A 98 -5.24 -7.98 9.57
CA LEU A 98 -5.07 -7.57 8.18
C LEU A 98 -6.41 -7.36 7.49
N ILE A 99 -7.37 -8.27 7.69
CA ILE A 99 -8.70 -8.22 7.05
C ILE A 99 -9.47 -6.96 7.46
N ALA A 100 -9.56 -6.68 8.76
CA ALA A 100 -10.41 -5.58 9.24
C ALA A 100 -9.91 -4.20 8.75
N PRO A 101 -8.62 -3.86 8.88
CA PRO A 101 -8.09 -2.62 8.32
C PRO A 101 -8.16 -2.59 6.79
N GLY A 102 -7.86 -3.70 6.10
CA GLY A 102 -8.00 -3.77 4.64
C GLY A 102 -9.42 -3.43 4.16
N ASN A 103 -10.45 -3.87 4.89
CA ASN A 103 -11.84 -3.50 4.62
C ASN A 103 -12.13 -2.01 4.89
N LEU A 104 -11.60 -1.45 5.98
CA LEU A 104 -11.77 -0.03 6.29
C LEU A 104 -11.12 0.87 5.23
N ILE A 105 -9.89 0.53 4.82
CA ILE A 105 -9.17 1.25 3.77
C ILE A 105 -9.96 1.18 2.45
N SER A 106 -10.49 0.01 2.11
CA SER A 106 -11.31 -0.18 0.91
C SER A 106 -12.61 0.60 0.91
N GLN A 107 -13.23 0.78 2.07
CA GLN A 107 -14.44 1.60 2.21
C GLN A 107 -14.14 3.08 2.04
N ALA A 108 -12.98 3.54 2.51
CA ALA A 108 -12.58 4.95 2.44
C ALA A 108 -12.10 5.36 1.05
N PHE A 109 -11.32 4.51 0.38
CA PHE A 109 -10.65 4.88 -0.87
C PHE A 109 -11.20 4.18 -2.10
N GLY A 110 -12.00 3.12 -1.94
CA GLY A 110 -12.45 2.28 -3.03
C GLY A 110 -11.47 1.13 -3.29
N ARG A 111 -12.00 -0.10 -3.29
CA ARG A 111 -11.22 -1.34 -3.35
C ARG A 111 -10.23 -1.43 -4.52
N ASP A 112 -10.61 -0.93 -5.70
CA ASP A 112 -9.79 -1.03 -6.92
C ASP A 112 -8.47 -0.24 -6.82
N TYR A 113 -8.39 0.69 -5.87
CA TYR A 113 -7.24 1.54 -5.64
C TYR A 113 -6.37 1.08 -4.47
N VAL A 114 -6.78 0.05 -3.72
CA VAL A 114 -6.05 -0.44 -2.55
C VAL A 114 -5.25 -1.69 -2.89
N TYR A 115 -3.99 -1.67 -2.48
CA TYR A 115 -3.03 -2.74 -2.68
C TYR A 115 -2.44 -3.15 -1.34
N ARG A 116 -2.35 -4.45 -1.07
CA ARG A 116 -1.50 -4.99 0.01
C ARG A 116 -0.18 -5.40 -0.64
N VAL A 117 0.92 -4.77 -0.24
CA VAL A 117 2.19 -4.89 -0.98
C VAL A 117 3.10 -5.91 -0.32
N VAL A 118 3.30 -5.82 0.99
CA VAL A 118 4.12 -6.74 1.80
C VAL A 118 3.51 -6.79 3.20
N GLY A 119 3.49 -7.96 3.87
CA GLY A 119 3.17 -8.03 5.31
C GLY A 119 1.89 -7.29 5.73
N ASP A 120 2.04 -6.29 6.58
CA ASP A 120 1.07 -5.33 7.11
C ASP A 120 1.00 -4.00 6.34
N GLU A 121 1.67 -3.91 5.19
CA GLU A 121 1.78 -2.69 4.38
C GLU A 121 0.71 -2.63 3.29
N PHE A 122 -0.03 -1.52 3.28
CA PHE A 122 -1.04 -1.19 2.30
C PHE A 122 -0.69 0.13 1.58
N VAL A 123 -1.01 0.17 0.29
CA VAL A 123 -0.83 1.35 -0.55
C VAL A 123 -2.13 1.66 -1.27
N VAL A 124 -2.48 2.94 -1.34
CA VAL A 124 -3.57 3.43 -2.18
C VAL A 124 -2.97 4.17 -3.37
N LEU A 125 -3.43 3.83 -4.59
CA LEU A 125 -3.16 4.59 -5.81
C LEU A 125 -4.49 5.04 -6.42
N ASP A 126 -4.94 6.24 -6.07
CA ASP A 126 -6.19 6.81 -6.57
C ASP A 126 -5.90 7.76 -7.73
N ASP A 127 -6.35 7.38 -8.92
CA ASP A 127 -6.16 8.16 -10.13
C ASP A 127 -7.47 8.67 -10.75
N GLN A 128 -8.55 8.62 -9.97
CA GLN A 128 -9.87 9.14 -10.32
C GLN A 128 -10.21 10.39 -9.52
N SER A 129 -9.82 10.45 -8.25
CA SER A 129 -10.13 11.59 -7.38
C SER A 129 -9.30 12.83 -7.71
N GLY A 130 -9.93 14.00 -7.57
CA GLY A 130 -9.20 15.26 -7.51
C GLY A 130 -8.43 15.40 -6.19
N GLN A 131 -7.46 16.32 -6.14
CA GLN A 131 -6.63 16.53 -4.95
C GLN A 131 -7.46 16.77 -3.66
N THR A 132 -8.43 17.69 -3.70
CA THR A 132 -9.26 18.04 -2.54
C THR A 132 -10.15 16.88 -2.07
N GLU A 133 -10.61 16.04 -3.01
CA GLU A 133 -11.41 14.86 -2.72
C GLU A 133 -10.55 13.79 -2.04
N PHE A 134 -9.36 13.51 -2.58
CA PHE A 134 -8.41 12.58 -1.98
C PHE A 134 -7.98 13.01 -0.58
N GLU A 135 -7.64 14.29 -0.37
CA GLU A 135 -7.34 14.85 0.95
C GLU A 135 -8.52 14.69 1.93
N SER A 136 -9.75 14.84 1.45
CA SER A 136 -10.96 14.63 2.26
C SER A 136 -11.14 13.17 2.65
N HIS A 137 -10.87 12.21 1.74
CA HIS A 137 -10.88 10.78 2.05
C HIS A 137 -9.83 10.43 3.12
N CYS A 138 -8.60 10.95 2.99
CA CYS A 138 -7.55 10.76 4.00
C CYS A 138 -7.97 11.30 5.37
N ALA A 139 -8.46 12.54 5.43
CA ALA A 139 -8.88 13.15 6.70
C ALA A 139 -10.07 12.43 7.34
N ALA A 140 -11.01 11.91 6.54
CA ALA A 140 -12.12 11.11 7.05
C ALA A 140 -11.63 9.76 7.59
N PHE A 141 -10.69 9.13 6.89
CA PHE A 141 -10.10 7.86 7.30
C PHE A 141 -9.31 7.99 8.62
N GLU A 142 -8.47 9.02 8.77
CA GLU A 142 -7.74 9.27 10.02
C GLU A 142 -8.67 9.46 11.23
N LYS A 143 -9.80 10.17 11.05
CA LYS A 143 -10.81 10.34 12.10
C LYS A 143 -11.54 9.05 12.46
N ALA A 144 -11.68 8.12 11.52
CA ALA A 144 -12.33 6.83 11.76
C ALA A 144 -11.42 5.85 12.54
N LEU A 145 -10.12 6.14 12.62
CA LEU A 145 -9.13 5.35 13.35
C LEU A 145 -8.93 5.81 14.81
N THR A 146 -9.53 6.93 15.21
CA THR A 146 -9.46 7.51 16.57
C THR A 146 -10.74 7.27 17.36
#